data_AF-A0A2B8B1T7-F1
#
_entry.id   AF-A0A2B8B1T7-F1
#
_cell.length_a   1.000
_cell.length_b   1.000
_cell.length_c   1.000
_cell.angle_alpha   90.00
_cell.angle_beta   90.00
_cell.angle_gamma   90.00
#
_symmetry.space_group_name_H-M   'P 1'
#
loop_
_entity.id
_entity.type
_entity.pdbx_description
1 polymer ?
#
loop_
_entity_poly.entity_id
_entity_poly.type
_entity_poly.pdbx_seq_one_letter_code
_entity_poly.pdbx_strand_id
1 'polypeptide(L)'
;MPAADAPPPRTSQDGCRPAREAPDPPGAPLLLTLAPQPARGDIPGLCERVRGALHDGPPGRLVLCDVAAVAEPDLVTVETLARLQLTARRHGHRLGLRNAGPRLRALLELTGLTEVLPLGAGSLLGDRGAVGADPRGQAEQREEMRGVEEGVEPGDAAVRYLDDL
;
A
#
# COMPACT_ATOMS: atom_id res chain seq x y z
N MET A 1 34.29 -28.97 -52.11
CA MET A 1 34.06 -27.74 -51.34
C MET A 1 33.29 -28.11 -50.07
N PRO A 2 33.82 -27.92 -48.85
CA PRO A 2 33.10 -28.26 -47.63
C PRO A 2 32.21 -27.08 -47.21
N ALA A 3 30.90 -27.31 -47.08
CA ALA A 3 29.99 -26.35 -46.48
C ALA A 3 30.04 -26.51 -44.96
N ALA A 4 30.29 -25.39 -44.29
CA ALA A 4 30.44 -25.27 -42.85
C ALA A 4 29.18 -25.72 -42.11
N ASP A 5 29.41 -26.50 -41.06
CA ASP A 5 28.44 -26.85 -40.03
C ASP A 5 28.02 -25.56 -39.31
N ALA A 6 26.75 -25.19 -39.43
CA ALA A 6 26.20 -24.00 -38.80
C ALA A 6 25.82 -24.33 -37.35
N PRO A 7 26.20 -23.49 -36.36
CA PRO A 7 25.85 -23.76 -34.97
C PRO A 7 24.32 -23.65 -34.76
N PRO A 8 23.73 -24.46 -33.85
CA PRO A 8 22.31 -24.40 -33.57
C PRO A 8 21.93 -23.04 -32.94
N PRO A 9 20.71 -22.53 -33.18
CA PRO A 9 20.25 -21.31 -32.54
C PRO A 9 20.16 -21.53 -31.02
N ARG A 10 20.80 -20.65 -30.27
CA ARG A 10 20.63 -20.54 -28.82
C ARG A 10 19.21 -20.08 -28.56
N THR A 11 18.37 -20.95 -28.02
CA THR A 11 17.09 -20.54 -27.46
C THR A 11 17.39 -19.66 -26.26
N SER A 12 17.17 -18.35 -26.43
CA SER A 12 17.10 -17.41 -25.32
C SER A 12 15.94 -17.86 -24.45
N GLN A 13 16.24 -18.58 -23.37
CA GLN A 13 15.35 -18.66 -22.22
C GLN A 13 15.45 -17.31 -21.50
N ASP A 14 14.95 -16.26 -22.16
CA ASP A 14 14.42 -15.11 -21.46
C ASP A 14 13.23 -15.64 -20.68
N GLY A 15 13.51 -16.02 -19.43
CA GLY A 15 12.49 -16.39 -18.47
C GLY A 15 11.42 -15.34 -18.54
N CYS A 16 10.25 -15.76 -19.03
CA CYS A 16 9.02 -15.00 -19.03
C CYS A 16 8.71 -14.73 -17.56
N ARG A 17 9.33 -13.67 -17.01
CA ARG A 17 8.97 -13.10 -15.73
C ARG A 17 7.50 -12.77 -15.92
N PRO A 18 6.57 -13.40 -15.18
CA PRO A 18 5.15 -13.23 -15.45
C PRO A 18 4.91 -11.73 -15.47
N ALA A 19 4.52 -11.22 -16.65
CA ALA A 19 3.99 -9.88 -16.77
C ALA A 19 2.96 -9.78 -15.67
N ARG A 20 3.21 -8.89 -14.68
CA ARG A 20 2.36 -8.63 -13.51
C ARG A 20 0.94 -8.97 -13.91
N GLU A 21 0.44 -10.09 -13.40
CA GLU A 21 -0.89 -10.59 -13.72
C GLU A 21 -1.82 -9.40 -13.67
N ALA A 22 -2.36 -9.01 -14.84
CA ALA A 22 -3.23 -7.87 -14.91
C ALA A 22 -4.32 -8.13 -13.86
N PRO A 23 -4.57 -7.20 -12.92
CA PRO A 23 -5.53 -7.46 -11.86
C PRO A 23 -6.83 -7.94 -12.50
N ASP A 24 -7.25 -9.14 -12.08
CA ASP A 24 -8.54 -9.76 -12.37
C ASP A 24 -9.61 -8.64 -12.43
N PRO A 25 -10.47 -8.56 -13.47
CA PRO A 25 -11.45 -7.48 -13.60
C PRO A 25 -12.09 -7.24 -12.23
N PRO A 26 -12.00 -6.02 -11.70
CA PRO A 26 -12.27 -5.79 -10.29
C PRO A 26 -13.67 -6.28 -10.00
N GLY A 27 -13.78 -7.28 -9.12
CA GLY A 27 -15.05 -7.61 -8.50
C GLY A 27 -15.71 -6.32 -8.03
N ALA A 28 -17.05 -6.24 -8.15
CA ALA A 28 -17.82 -5.01 -7.94
C ALA A 28 -17.28 -4.20 -6.74
N PRO A 29 -17.05 -2.89 -6.85
CA PRO A 29 -16.34 -2.12 -5.83
C PRO A 29 -17.03 -2.18 -4.47
N LEU A 30 -16.26 -2.11 -3.38
CA LEU A 30 -16.82 -1.92 -2.04
C LEU A 30 -17.19 -0.44 -1.89
N LEU A 31 -18.46 -0.16 -1.63
CA LEU A 31 -18.91 1.21 -1.37
C LEU A 31 -18.91 1.48 0.14
N LEU A 32 -18.26 2.57 0.54
CA LEU A 32 -18.24 3.09 1.90
C LEU A 32 -18.79 4.51 1.88
N THR A 33 -19.70 4.85 2.79
CA THR A 33 -20.20 6.22 2.92
C THR A 33 -19.59 6.86 4.16
N LEU A 34 -18.94 8.02 3.99
CA LEU A 34 -18.43 8.80 5.11
C LEU A 34 -19.54 9.67 5.70
N ALA A 35 -19.63 9.67 7.04
CA ALA A 35 -20.57 10.54 7.75
C ALA A 35 -20.27 12.03 7.46
N PRO A 36 -21.26 12.93 7.56
CA PRO A 36 -21.07 14.36 7.28
C PRO A 36 -19.93 15.01 8.05
N GLN A 37 -19.73 14.59 9.30
CA GLN A 37 -18.69 15.07 10.18
C GLN A 37 -18.17 13.89 11.02
N PRO A 38 -17.08 13.22 10.59
CA PRO A 38 -16.51 12.13 11.37
C PRO A 38 -15.88 12.67 12.66
N ALA A 39 -16.14 12.01 13.79
CA ALA A 39 -15.43 12.32 15.02
C ALA A 39 -14.18 11.43 15.15
N ARG A 40 -13.15 11.93 15.84
CA ARG A 40 -11.90 11.18 16.04
C ARG A 40 -12.12 9.83 16.73
N GLY A 41 -13.11 9.74 17.61
CA GLY A 41 -13.51 8.51 18.30
C GLY A 41 -14.12 7.45 17.38
N ASP A 42 -14.66 7.82 16.22
CA ASP A 42 -15.30 6.89 15.28
C ASP A 42 -14.28 6.14 14.43
N ILE A 43 -13.07 6.68 14.29
CA ILE A 43 -12.09 6.21 13.32
C ILE A 43 -11.65 4.76 13.57
N PRO A 44 -11.35 4.32 14.81
CA PRO A 44 -11.02 2.92 15.07
C PRO A 44 -12.15 1.98 14.64
N GLY A 45 -13.40 2.31 14.99
CA GLY A 45 -14.57 1.50 14.61
C GLY A 45 -14.81 1.46 13.09
N LEU A 46 -14.58 2.57 12.39
CA LEU A 46 -14.59 2.61 10.93
C LEU A 46 -13.52 1.70 10.32
N CYS A 47 -12.29 1.74 10.85
CA CYS A 47 -11.19 0.92 10.37
C CYS A 47 -11.47 -0.59 10.57
N GLU A 48 -12.01 -0.98 11.73
CA GLU A 48 -12.37 -2.38 11.99
C GLU A 48 -13.48 -2.88 11.05
N ARG A 49 -14.51 -2.06 10.79
CA ARG A 49 -15.56 -2.42 9.83
C ARG A 49 -15.00 -2.64 8.42
N VAL A 50 -14.11 -1.75 7.97
CA VAL A 50 -13.46 -1.90 6.67
C VAL A 50 -12.54 -3.11 6.65
N ARG A 51 -11.75 -3.35 7.70
CA ARG A 51 -10.90 -4.53 7.83
C ARG A 51 -11.69 -5.83 7.69
N GLY A 52 -12.81 -5.96 8.39
CA GLY A 52 -13.69 -7.13 8.26
C GLY A 52 -14.21 -7.31 6.84
N ALA A 53 -14.77 -6.25 6.26
CA ALA A 53 -15.32 -6.28 4.90
C ALA A 53 -14.27 -6.59 3.81
N LEU A 54 -13.01 -6.23 4.03
CA LEU A 54 -11.90 -6.53 3.12
C LEU A 54 -11.35 -7.94 3.32
N HIS A 55 -11.34 -8.45 4.56
CA HIS A 55 -10.90 -9.81 4.84
C HIS A 55 -11.78 -10.87 4.15
N ASP A 56 -13.08 -10.64 4.12
CA ASP A 56 -14.05 -11.55 3.49
C ASP A 56 -14.14 -11.39 1.96
N GLY A 57 -13.45 -10.39 1.39
CA GLY A 57 -13.54 -10.01 -0.02
C GLY A 57 -12.40 -10.54 -0.90
N PRO A 58 -12.57 -10.53 -2.23
CA PRO A 58 -11.49 -10.87 -3.16
C PRO A 58 -10.34 -9.85 -3.09
N PRO A 59 -9.06 -10.29 -3.15
CA PRO A 59 -7.91 -9.40 -3.08
C PRO A 59 -7.90 -8.39 -4.24
N GLY A 60 -7.29 -7.22 -4.03
CA GLY A 60 -7.18 -6.20 -5.07
C GLY A 60 -8.48 -5.44 -5.39
N ARG A 61 -9.60 -5.77 -4.72
CA ARG A 61 -10.87 -5.04 -4.84
C ARG A 61 -10.70 -3.54 -4.60
N LEU A 62 -11.36 -2.72 -5.43
CA LEU A 62 -11.43 -1.26 -5.26
C LEU A 62 -12.44 -0.90 -4.17
N VAL A 63 -12.02 -0.04 -3.23
CA VAL A 63 -12.89 0.59 -2.22
C VAL A 63 -13.20 2.01 -2.66
N LEU A 64 -14.48 2.34 -2.84
CA LEU A 64 -14.94 3.69 -3.14
C LEU A 64 -15.57 4.31 -1.91
N CYS A 65 -14.96 5.36 -1.38
CA CYS A 65 -15.49 6.14 -0.28
C CYS A 65 -16.30 7.33 -0.82
N ASP A 66 -17.63 7.28 -0.68
CA ASP A 66 -18.51 8.40 -0.94
C ASP A 66 -18.40 9.43 0.19
N VAL A 67 -18.01 10.65 -0.18
CA VAL A 67 -17.82 11.77 0.73
C VAL A 67 -18.80 12.92 0.45
N ALA A 68 -19.87 12.67 -0.32
CA ALA A 68 -20.87 13.67 -0.69
C ALA A 68 -21.49 14.40 0.52
N ALA A 69 -21.60 13.71 1.66
CA ALA A 69 -22.19 14.25 2.88
C ALA A 69 -21.27 15.24 3.62
N VAL A 70 -19.96 15.27 3.31
CA VAL A 70 -18.97 16.12 4.00
C VAL A 70 -18.99 17.53 3.40
N ALA A 71 -19.79 18.41 4.00
CA ALA A 71 -19.89 19.81 3.58
C ALA A 71 -18.68 20.66 4.06
N GLU A 72 -18.19 20.38 5.27
CA GLU A 72 -17.12 21.13 5.93
C GLU A 72 -15.95 20.21 6.30
N PRO A 73 -15.07 19.87 5.35
CA PRO A 73 -13.95 18.99 5.61
C PRO A 73 -12.91 19.70 6.49
N ASP A 74 -12.44 18.95 7.49
CA ASP A 74 -11.43 19.36 8.46
C ASP A 74 -10.30 18.32 8.54
N LEU A 75 -9.37 18.50 9.49
CA LEU A 75 -8.27 17.55 9.67
C LEU A 75 -8.72 16.19 10.21
N VAL A 76 -9.87 16.11 10.90
CA VAL A 76 -10.42 14.82 11.35
C VAL A 76 -10.96 14.03 10.16
N THR A 77 -11.58 14.72 9.20
CA THR A 77 -11.98 14.14 7.92
C THR A 77 -10.77 13.58 7.17
N VAL A 78 -9.68 14.34 7.09
CA VAL A 78 -8.42 13.89 6.47
C VAL A 78 -7.80 12.71 7.22
N GLU A 79 -7.71 12.78 8.55
CA GLU A 79 -7.21 11.67 9.38
C GLU A 79 -8.03 10.39 9.14
N THR A 80 -9.35 10.53 9.03
CA THR A 80 -10.26 9.42 8.76
C THR A 80 -9.96 8.79 7.41
N LEU A 81 -9.91 9.59 6.33
CA LEU A 81 -9.62 9.10 4.98
C LEU A 81 -8.23 8.45 4.88
N ALA A 82 -7.21 9.06 5.50
CA ALA A 82 -5.86 8.53 5.51
C ALA A 82 -5.78 7.16 6.24
N ARG A 83 -6.45 7.02 7.38
CA ARG A 83 -6.49 5.74 8.12
C ARG A 83 -7.29 4.67 7.38
N LEU A 84 -8.39 5.03 6.73
CA LEU A 84 -9.16 4.12 5.88
C LEU A 84 -8.31 3.62 4.70
N GLN A 85 -7.57 4.51 4.04
CA GLN A 85 -6.66 4.11 2.99
C GLN A 85 -5.54 3.21 3.49
N LEU A 86 -4.92 3.54 4.62
CA LEU A 86 -3.87 2.71 5.20
C LEU A 86 -4.40 1.31 5.51
N THR A 87 -5.63 1.22 6.03
CA THR A 87 -6.32 -0.05 6.28
C THR A 87 -6.49 -0.83 4.98
N ALA A 88 -7.04 -0.20 3.93
CA ALA A 88 -7.21 -0.84 2.63
C ALA A 88 -5.88 -1.35 2.05
N ARG A 89 -4.83 -0.51 2.07
CA ARG A 89 -3.50 -0.85 1.54
C ARG A 89 -2.84 -2.00 2.30
N ARG A 90 -2.96 -2.05 3.63
CA ARG A 90 -2.44 -3.16 4.45
C ARG A 90 -3.09 -4.50 4.10
N HIS A 91 -4.30 -4.47 3.57
CA HIS A 91 -5.01 -5.66 3.08
C HIS A 91 -4.87 -5.87 1.56
N GLY A 92 -3.99 -5.12 0.87
CA GLY A 92 -3.74 -5.28 -0.56
C GLY A 92 -4.80 -4.64 -1.48
N HIS A 93 -5.63 -3.75 -0.94
CA HIS A 93 -6.69 -3.04 -1.68
C HIS A 93 -6.33 -1.58 -1.94
N ARG A 94 -7.04 -0.97 -2.89
CA ARG A 94 -6.95 0.46 -3.22
C ARG A 94 -8.20 1.17 -2.75
N LEU A 95 -8.05 2.37 -2.20
CA LEU A 95 -9.15 3.25 -1.83
C LEU A 95 -9.18 4.46 -2.76
N GLY A 96 -10.35 4.83 -3.27
CA GLY A 96 -10.61 6.06 -4.03
C GLY A 96 -11.80 6.82 -3.46
N LEU A 97 -11.83 8.14 -3.67
CA LEU A 97 -12.90 9.01 -3.19
C LEU A 97 -13.92 9.28 -4.29
N ARG A 98 -15.20 9.29 -3.93
CA ARG A 98 -16.32 9.62 -4.83
C ARG A 98 -17.06 10.85 -4.30
N ASN A 99 -17.51 11.71 -5.20
CA ASN A 99 -18.27 12.93 -4.88
C ASN A 99 -17.51 13.90 -3.95
N ALA A 100 -16.17 13.92 -4.02
CA ALA A 100 -15.36 14.88 -3.27
C ALA A 100 -15.63 16.32 -3.77
N GLY A 101 -16.18 17.16 -2.89
CA GLY A 101 -16.41 18.58 -3.14
C GLY A 101 -15.09 19.38 -3.19
N PRO A 102 -15.11 20.62 -3.75
CA PRO A 102 -13.91 21.41 -3.99
C PRO A 102 -13.11 21.72 -2.71
N ARG A 103 -13.79 21.97 -1.59
CA ARG A 103 -13.13 22.25 -0.29
C ARG A 103 -12.31 21.06 0.21
N LEU A 104 -12.82 19.83 0.03
CA LEU A 104 -12.08 18.62 0.42
C LEU A 104 -10.90 18.38 -0.51
N ARG A 105 -11.07 18.60 -1.83
CA ARG A 105 -9.97 18.49 -2.79
C ARG A 105 -8.84 19.47 -2.47
N ALA A 106 -9.16 20.73 -2.21
CA ALA A 106 -8.17 21.74 -1.82
C ALA A 106 -7.44 21.35 -0.52
N LEU A 107 -8.15 20.80 0.47
CA LEU A 107 -7.52 20.33 1.70
C LEU A 107 -6.59 19.12 1.46
N LEU A 108 -6.97 18.20 0.58
CA LEU A 108 -6.13 17.07 0.19
C LEU A 108 -4.90 17.50 -0.61
N GLU A 109 -5.03 18.51 -1.47
CA GLU A 109 -3.91 19.13 -2.18
C GLU A 109 -2.93 19.81 -1.21
N LEU A 110 -3.45 20.62 -0.28
CA LEU A 110 -2.64 21.27 0.76
C LEU A 110 -1.89 20.27 1.66
N THR A 111 -2.47 19.09 1.89
CA THR A 111 -1.87 18.02 2.69
C THR A 111 -1.01 17.05 1.86
N GLY A 112 -0.94 17.22 0.55
CA GLY A 112 -0.19 16.34 -0.36
C GLY A 112 -0.78 14.93 -0.51
N LEU A 113 -2.06 14.74 -0.18
CA LEU A 113 -2.72 13.43 -0.15
C LEU A 113 -3.49 13.08 -1.43
N THR A 114 -3.54 13.95 -2.44
CA THR A 114 -4.30 13.71 -3.68
C THR A 114 -3.82 12.50 -4.48
N GLU A 115 -2.50 12.25 -4.54
CA GLU A 115 -1.92 11.07 -5.19
C GLU A 115 -2.17 9.77 -4.40
N VAL A 116 -2.38 9.95 -3.09
CA VAL A 116 -2.56 8.86 -2.14
C VAL A 116 -4.03 8.43 -2.19
N LEU A 117 -4.96 9.38 -2.19
CA LEU A 117 -6.42 9.22 -2.29
C LEU A 117 -6.93 9.65 -3.68
N PRO A 118 -6.95 8.78 -4.69
CA PRO A 118 -7.41 9.12 -6.03
C PRO A 118 -8.83 9.68 -5.95
N LEU A 119 -8.99 10.90 -6.44
CA LEU A 119 -10.28 11.53 -6.59
C LEU A 119 -10.92 10.95 -7.84
N GLY A 120 -11.98 10.16 -7.65
CA GLY A 120 -12.82 9.72 -8.76
C GLY A 120 -13.52 10.93 -9.33
N ALA A 121 -12.92 11.57 -10.34
CA ALA A 121 -13.65 12.46 -11.22
C ALA A 121 -14.82 11.63 -11.77
N GLY A 122 -16.05 12.14 -11.62
CA GLY A 122 -17.27 11.43 -11.95
C GLY A 122 -17.42 11.14 -13.43
N SER A 123 -16.67 10.17 -13.94
CA SER A 123 -16.92 9.49 -15.21
C SER A 123 -16.37 8.07 -15.12
N LEU A 124 -17.18 7.16 -14.59
CA LEU A 124 -17.04 5.73 -14.85
C LEU A 124 -17.54 5.37 -16.26
N LEU A 125 -17.59 6.33 -17.20
CA LEU A 125 -17.87 6.08 -18.61
C LEU A 125 -17.20 7.16 -19.47
N GLY A 126 -15.88 7.03 -19.62
CA GLY A 126 -15.13 7.74 -20.64
C GLY A 126 -14.44 9.00 -20.15
N ASP A 127 -13.27 8.83 -19.56
CA ASP A 127 -12.11 9.59 -20.00
C ASP A 127 -10.86 8.71 -19.81
N ARG A 128 -9.98 8.68 -20.82
CA ARG A 128 -8.70 8.00 -20.70
C ARG A 128 -7.82 8.84 -19.79
N GLY A 129 -7.86 8.63 -18.47
CA GLY A 129 -7.10 9.48 -17.55
C GLY A 129 -6.98 8.97 -16.13
N ALA A 130 -5.96 8.15 -15.88
CA ALA A 130 -5.16 8.17 -14.66
C ALA A 130 -3.86 7.42 -14.95
N VAL A 131 -2.89 8.11 -15.55
CA VAL A 131 -1.49 7.68 -15.56
C VAL A 131 -1.11 7.47 -14.11
N GLY A 132 -0.85 6.23 -13.72
CA GLY A 132 -0.29 5.90 -12.43
C GLY A 132 1.14 6.43 -12.37
N ALA A 133 1.30 7.68 -11.92
CA ALA A 133 2.54 8.09 -11.31
C ALA A 133 2.61 7.34 -9.98
N ASP A 134 3.39 6.26 -9.97
CA ASP A 134 3.89 5.65 -8.75
C ASP A 134 5.10 6.50 -8.35
N PRO A 135 5.02 7.43 -7.38
CA PRO A 135 6.22 7.89 -6.70
C PRO A 135 6.64 6.72 -5.80
N ARG A 136 7.25 5.70 -6.40
CA ARG A 136 8.22 4.90 -5.66
C ARG A 136 9.31 5.89 -5.28
N GLY A 137 9.16 6.52 -4.13
CA GLY A 137 10.28 7.04 -3.38
C GLY A 137 11.28 5.89 -3.35
N GLN A 138 12.37 6.08 -4.09
CA GLN A 138 13.44 5.10 -4.11
C GLN A 138 13.86 4.96 -2.66
N ALA A 139 13.78 3.75 -2.13
CA ALA A 139 14.55 3.43 -0.95
C ALA A 139 16.00 3.63 -1.40
N GLU A 140 16.60 4.76 -1.02
CA GLU A 140 18.05 4.91 -1.04
C GLU A 140 18.58 3.70 -0.28
N GLN A 141 19.20 2.81 -1.03
CA GLN A 141 19.91 1.68 -0.48
C GLN A 141 20.95 2.28 0.44
N ARG A 142 20.71 2.24 1.76
CA ARG A 142 21.79 2.39 2.71
C ARG A 142 22.80 1.33 2.34
N GLU A 143 23.98 1.75 1.92
CA GLU A 143 25.17 0.91 1.87
C GLU A 143 25.26 0.20 3.23
N GLU A 144 25.13 -1.11 3.24
CA GLU A 144 25.43 -1.93 4.39
C GLU A 144 26.93 -1.83 4.66
N MET A 145 27.31 -0.86 5.48
CA MET A 145 28.64 -0.80 6.05
C MET A 145 28.67 -1.59 7.35
N ARG A 146 29.50 -2.64 7.33
CA ARG A 146 30.21 -3.29 8.45
C ARG A 146 29.45 -4.41 9.16
N GLY A 147 29.87 -5.63 8.85
CA GLY A 147 29.79 -6.75 9.78
C GLY A 147 30.46 -6.36 11.10
N VAL A 148 29.67 -6.39 12.17
CA VAL A 148 30.18 -6.42 13.53
C VAL A 148 30.14 -7.89 13.92
N GLU A 149 31.30 -8.55 13.88
CA GLU A 149 31.49 -9.83 14.55
C GLU A 149 31.44 -9.56 16.05
N GLU A 150 30.32 -9.90 16.66
CA GLU A 150 30.16 -9.95 18.11
C GLU A 150 31.06 -11.08 18.62
N GLY A 151 32.22 -10.72 19.16
CA GLY A 151 33.06 -11.63 19.91
C GLY A 151 32.35 -12.04 21.19
N VAL A 152 31.71 -13.21 21.18
CA VAL A 152 31.36 -13.91 22.42
C VAL A 152 32.67 -14.38 23.05
N GLU A 153 33.02 -13.84 24.21
CA GLU A 153 34.10 -14.37 25.06
C GLU A 153 33.48 -15.36 26.06
N PRO A 154 33.66 -16.69 25.88
CA PRO A 154 33.17 -17.67 26.84
C PRO A 154 34.36 -18.15 27.68
N GLY A 155 34.41 -17.75 28.96
CA GLY A 155 35.35 -18.39 29.87
C GLY A 155 35.64 -17.67 31.17
N ASP A 156 34.65 -17.55 32.05
CA ASP A 156 34.95 -17.59 33.48
C ASP A 156 34.21 -18.78 34.11
N ALA A 157 34.98 -19.83 34.39
CA ALA A 157 34.63 -20.88 35.34
C ALA A 157 35.89 -21.67 35.71
N ALA A 158 36.56 -21.26 36.79
CA ALA A 158 37.34 -22.16 37.61
C ALA A 158 37.09 -21.85 39.10
N VAL A 159 35.96 -22.33 39.60
CA VAL A 159 35.80 -22.63 41.04
C VAL A 159 36.62 -23.86 41.38
N ARG A 160 37.56 -23.74 42.32
CA ARG A 160 37.81 -24.79 43.32
C ARG A 160 38.26 -24.20 44.66
N TYR A 161 37.31 -24.25 45.60
CA TYR A 161 37.41 -24.57 47.03
C TYR A 161 38.79 -24.51 47.69
N LEU A 162 38.93 -23.63 48.67
CA LEU A 162 39.51 -23.95 49.99
C LEU A 162 38.96 -22.96 51.02
N ASP A 163 37.96 -23.38 51.80
CA ASP A 163 37.89 -23.10 53.24
C ASP A 163 36.81 -23.98 53.90
N ASP A 164 37.25 -24.75 54.90
CA ASP A 164 36.55 -25.42 56.02
C ASP A 164 36.96 -26.89 56.25
N LEU A 165 38.18 -27.12 56.76
CA LEU A 165 38.49 -27.82 58.03
C LEU A 165 40.02 -27.89 58.29
#